data_AF-I4YS88-F1
#
_entry.id   AF-I4YS88-F1
#
_cell.length_a   1.000
_cell.length_b   1.000
_cell.length_c   1.000
_cell.angle_alpha   90.00
_cell.angle_beta   90.00
_cell.angle_gamma   90.00
#
_symmetry.space_group_name_H-M   'P 1'
#
loop_
_entity.id
_entity.type
_entity.pdbx_description
1 polymer ?
#
loop_
_entity_poly.entity_id
_entity_poly.type
_entity_poly.pdbx_seq_one_letter_code
_entity_poly.pdbx_strand_id
1 'polypeptide(L)' 'MSDKITLKVLCAELGVDPRLAREKLRIAVREPKKYPNLSKGHKPRQPWEWAKGSSAETEARTALAS' A
#
# COMPACT_ATOMS: atom_id res chain seq x y z
N MET A 1 -4.24 20.60 -3.61
CA MET A 1 -4.93 19.32 -3.92
C MET A 1 -3.87 18.28 -4.19
N SER A 2 -3.46 17.54 -3.15
CA SER A 2 -2.55 16.41 -3.29
C SER A 2 -3.30 15.21 -2.75
N ASP A 3 -4.07 14.56 -3.61
CA ASP A 3 -4.81 13.34 -3.27
C ASP A 3 -3.81 12.21 -3.02
N LYS A 4 -3.18 12.21 -1.85
CA LYS A 4 -2.37 11.10 -1.35
C LYS A 4 -3.26 10.23 -0.48
N ILE A 5 -3.41 8.98 -0.87
CA ILE A 5 -4.08 7.98 -0.05
C ILE A 5 -3.05 7.43 0.92
N THR A 6 -3.31 7.61 2.21
CA THR A 6 -2.51 7.00 3.27
C THR A 6 -3.02 5.60 3.56
N LEU A 7 -2.15 4.73 4.09
CA LEU A 7 -2.56 3.43 4.60
C LEU A 7 -3.69 3.51 5.61
N LYS A 8 -3.74 4.56 6.44
CA LYS A 8 -4.81 4.73 7.42
C LYS A 8 -6.17 4.89 6.75
N VAL A 9 -6.24 5.64 5.66
CA VAL A 9 -7.46 5.81 4.85
C VAL A 9 -7.83 4.47 4.20
N LEU A 10 -6.87 3.78 3.57
CA LEU A 10 -7.11 2.46 2.98
C LEU A 10 -7.58 1.40 3.98
N CYS A 11 -6.99 1.37 5.17
CA CYS A 11 -7.41 0.48 6.24
C CYS A 11 -8.82 0.80 6.73
N ALA A 12 -9.17 2.08 6.82
CA ALA A 12 -10.51 2.52 7.19
C ALA A 12 -11.56 2.19 6.10
N GLU A 13 -11.21 2.35 4.82
CA GLU A 13 -12.09 2.00 3.69
C GLU A 13 -12.32 0.49 3.57
N LEU A 14 -11.26 -0.32 3.72
CA LEU A 14 -11.36 -1.79 3.62
C LEU A 14 -11.75 -2.47 4.94
N GLY A 15 -11.82 -1.76 6.06
CA GLY A 15 -12.05 -2.35 7.38
C GLY A 15 -10.94 -3.32 7.82
N VAL A 16 -9.71 -3.13 7.33
CA VAL A 16 -8.56 -4.00 7.61
C VAL A 16 -7.75 -3.42 8.76
N ASP A 17 -7.31 -4.29 9.66
CA ASP A 17 -6.45 -3.90 10.78
C ASP A 17 -5.14 -3.25 10.29
N PRO A 18 -4.75 -2.06 10.79
CA PRO A 18 -3.55 -1.34 10.37
C PRO A 18 -2.24 -2.13 10.56
N ARG A 19 -2.22 -3.13 11.46
CA ARG A 19 -1.09 -4.03 11.67
C ARG A 19 -1.00 -5.08 10.56
N LEU A 20 -2.09 -5.80 10.30
CA LEU A 20 -2.19 -6.78 9.23
C LEU A 20 -1.94 -6.13 7.86
N ALA A 21 -2.51 -4.96 7.64
CA ALA A 21 -2.33 -4.19 6.43
C ALA A 21 -0.85 -3.85 6.17
N ARG A 22 -0.12 -3.40 7.21
CA ARG A 22 1.32 -3.14 7.12
C ARG A 22 2.11 -4.40 6.79
N GLU A 23 1.75 -5.53 7.38
CA GLU A 23 2.45 -6.79 7.18
C GLU A 23 2.24 -7.33 5.77
N LYS A 24 0.98 -7.36 5.30
CA LYS A 24 0.64 -7.71 3.91
C LYS A 24 1.36 -6.81 2.90
N LEU A 25 1.39 -5.50 3.12
CA LEU A 25 2.11 -4.57 2.24
C LEU A 25 3.63 -4.77 2.29
N ARG A 26 4.20 -5.14 3.43
CA ARG A 26 5.61 -5.50 3.55
C ARG A 26 5.96 -6.74 2.74
N ILE A 27 5.09 -7.75 2.75
CA ILE A 27 5.23 -8.95 1.93
C ILE A 27 5.11 -8.58 0.45
N ALA A 28 4.10 -7.79 0.08
CA ALA A 28 3.90 -7.31 -1.29
C ALA A 28 5.10 -6.49 -1.81
N VAL A 29 5.69 -5.62 -1.00
CA VAL A 29 6.93 -4.89 -1.34
C VAL A 29 8.12 -5.82 -1.53
N ARG A 30 8.18 -6.93 -0.78
CA ARG A 30 9.19 -7.97 -0.94
C ARG A 30 8.95 -8.88 -2.14
N GLU A 31 7.80 -8.76 -2.79
CA GLU A 31 7.48 -9.43 -4.06
C GLU A 31 7.57 -8.45 -5.25
N PRO A 32 8.78 -8.01 -5.64
CA PRO A 32 8.96 -7.08 -6.76
C PRO A 32 8.50 -7.67 -8.10
N LYS A 33 8.35 -9.00 -8.19
CA LYS A 33 7.76 -9.70 -9.34
C LYS A 33 6.26 -9.47 -9.49
N LYS A 34 5.55 -9.26 -8.38
CA LYS A 34 4.09 -9.13 -8.34
C LYS A 34 3.65 -7.68 -8.18
N TYR A 35 4.44 -6.87 -7.47
CA TYR A 35 4.15 -5.46 -7.17
C TYR A 35 5.39 -4.56 -7.39
N PRO A 36 5.82 -4.36 -8.65
CA PRO A 36 7.03 -3.61 -8.97
C PRO A 36 6.92 -2.12 -8.62
N ASN A 37 5.72 -1.53 -8.63
CA ASN A 37 5.51 -0.12 -8.31
C ASN A 37 5.46 0.10 -6.80
N LEU A 38 4.83 -0.82 -6.06
CA LEU A 38 4.85 -0.83 -4.61
C LEU A 38 6.28 -1.00 -4.06
N SER A 39 7.05 -1.93 -4.65
CA SER A 39 8.42 -2.24 -4.23
C SER A 39 9.41 -1.10 -4.48
N LYS A 40 9.31 -0.41 -5.63
CA LYS A 40 10.17 0.73 -5.96
C LYS A 40 9.83 2.00 -5.18
N GLY A 41 8.57 2.20 -4.81
CA GLY A 41 8.11 3.40 -4.12
C GLY A 41 8.30 3.37 -2.60
N HIS A 42 8.38 2.18 -2.00
CA HIS A 42 8.43 2.06 -0.54
C HIS A 42 9.86 2.17 0.01
N LYS A 43 10.09 3.15 0.89
CA LYS A 43 11.31 3.24 1.70
C LYS A 43 11.05 2.71 3.12
N PRO A 44 11.93 1.87 3.68
CA PRO A 44 11.78 1.41 5.05
C PRO A 44 11.73 2.61 6.02
N ARG A 45 10.81 2.55 7.00
CA ARG A 45 10.50 3.61 7.98
C ARG A 45 9.72 4.83 7.45
N GLN A 46 9.36 4.90 6.17
CA GLN A 46 8.43 5.91 5.67
C GLN A 46 6.97 5.49 5.92
N PRO A 47 6.07 6.44 6.21
CA PRO A 47 4.63 6.20 6.14
C PRO A 47 4.23 5.67 4.76
N TRP A 48 3.26 4.76 4.78
CA TRP A 48 2.66 4.22 3.58
C TRP A 48 1.68 5.25 3.00
N GLU A 49 2.10 5.88 1.91
CA GLU A 49 1.35 6.91 1.20
C GLU A 49 1.48 6.64 -0.30
N TRP A 50 0.36 6.72 -1.01
CA TRP A 50 0.30 6.51 -2.45
C TRP A 50 -0.40 7.66 -3.15
N ALA A 51 0.05 7.93 -4.38
CA ALA A 51 -0.70 8.67 -5.39
C ALA A 51 -2.14 8.13 -5.54
N LYS A 52 -3.20 8.90 -5.29
CA LYS A 52 -4.56 8.47 -5.68
C LYS A 52 -4.61 8.28 -7.19
N GLY A 53 -5.03 7.09 -7.65
CA GLY A 53 -4.99 6.67 -9.06
C GLY A 53 -3.63 6.18 -9.54
N SER A 54 -2.62 6.05 -8.66
CA SER A 54 -1.33 5.48 -9.03
C SER A 54 -1.39 3.96 -9.05
N SER A 55 -0.61 3.32 -9.94
CA SER A 55 -0.45 1.88 -9.98
C SER A 55 -0.07 1.28 -8.62
N ALA A 56 0.70 2.02 -7.82
CA ALA A 56 1.06 1.59 -6.46
C ALA A 56 -0.14 1.56 -5.50
N GLU A 57 -1.16 2.42 -5.67
CA GLU A 57 -2.39 2.36 -4.87
C GLU A 57 -3.23 1.14 -5.25
N THR A 58 -3.39 0.87 -6.54
CA THR A 58 -4.12 -0.32 -7.02
C THR A 58 -3.45 -1.59 -6.52
N GLU A 59 -2.12 -1.68 -6.64
CA GLU A 59 -1.32 -2.78 -6.10
C GLU A 59 -1.49 -2.91 -4.57
N ALA A 60 -1.54 -1.78 -3.84
CA ALA A 60 -1.79 -1.77 -2.40
C ALA A 60 -3.19 -2.28 -2.04
N ARG A 61 -4.25 -1.81 -2.73
CA ARG A 61 -5.62 -2.30 -2.54
C ARG A 61 -5.71 -3.79 -2.81
N THR A 62 -5.11 -4.28 -3.89
CA THR A 62 -5.07 -5.71 -4.22
C THR A 62 -4.33 -6.51 -3.16
N ALA A 63 -3.19 -6.02 -2.67
CA ALA A 63 -2.43 -6.69 -1.61
C ALA A 63 -3.18 -6.73 -0.26
N LEU A 64 -4.02 -5.73 0.02
CA LEU A 64 -4.83 -5.64 1.24
C LEU A 64 -6.12 -6.45 1.17
N ALA A 65 -6.74 -6.51 -0.02
CA ALA A 65 -7.96 -7.28 -0.29
C ALA A 65 -7.70 -8.78 -0.48
N SER A 66 -6.44 -9.19 -0.73
CA SER A 66 -6.03 -10.59 -0.87
C SER A 66 -5.81 -11.31 0.45
#